data_AF-A0A919M7E7-F1
#
_entry.id   AF-A0A919M7E7-F1
#
_cell.length_a   1.000
_cell.length_b   1.000
_cell.length_c   1.000
_cell.angle_alpha   90.00
_cell.angle_beta   90.00
_cell.angle_gamma   90.00
#
_symmetry.space_group_name_H-M   'P 1'
#
loop_
_entity.id
_entity.type
_entity.pdbx_description
1 polymer ?
#
loop_
_entity_poly.entity_id
_entity_poly.type
_entity_poly.pdbx_seq_one_letter_code
_entity_poly.pdbx_strand_id
1 'polypeptide(L)'
;MRHPSDGTLRRLLDEPDGVADTDRDHVAACPACRSAMAGAERDAASAAASLSFEIGKVDDADVEAAWHRLSAAVPASPAGQPIRSGFRTTISRPLVAALAAVTLLAGATAAAATDWFQVFRADKVAPITVDPAELVQLPDLSAYGTVVIEQAPRVRQVTGAAAAKQVTGLAVPEVAALPHGVTGDPAYYAGDQAVAVFTFSTAKARQTAQAAGKPLPPPPAGLEGTKFRLTAGPGLAQVWREARGAPAMLVGRAAAPKAYSSGIPFETARDYLLALPGIPEAVAGQLRRFSADGTTLPLIVRSAEQTSSTADVNGAPALVLSSRDGAFSGVFWVRDGLINAVAGSLGTDEVLDVARTLGQGR
;
A
#
# COMPACT_ATOMS: atom_id res chain seq x y z
N MET A 1 35.57 -3.20 25.67
CA MET A 1 34.16 -3.64 25.67
C MET A 1 33.87 -4.33 24.35
N ARG A 2 33.06 -5.39 24.34
CA ARG A 2 32.81 -6.21 23.15
C ARG A 2 31.47 -5.80 22.52
N HIS A 3 31.48 -5.52 21.22
CA HIS A 3 30.24 -5.27 20.47
C HIS A 3 29.56 -6.60 20.11
N PRO A 4 28.21 -6.68 20.19
CA PRO A 4 27.46 -7.82 19.68
C PRO A 4 27.70 -8.04 18.19
N SER A 5 27.55 -9.28 17.73
CA SER A 5 27.65 -9.60 16.31
C SER A 5 26.44 -9.07 15.54
N ASP A 6 26.57 -8.95 14.22
CA ASP A 6 25.45 -8.61 13.33
C ASP A 6 24.26 -9.58 13.50
N GLY A 7 24.54 -10.87 13.71
CA GLY A 7 23.52 -11.87 14.00
C GLY A 7 22.77 -11.64 15.31
N THR A 8 23.44 -11.17 16.36
CA THR A 8 22.80 -10.80 17.63
C THR A 8 21.93 -9.54 17.46
N LEU A 9 22.35 -8.58 16.64
CA LEU A 9 21.56 -7.38 16.35
C LEU A 9 20.28 -7.73 15.58
N ARG A 10 20.37 -8.58 14.55
CA ARG A 10 19.18 -9.08 13.82
C ARG A 10 18.25 -9.87 14.72
N ARG A 11 18.81 -10.73 15.59
CA ARG A 11 18.00 -11.45 16.58
C ARG A 11 17.30 -10.53 17.57
N LEU A 12 17.93 -9.44 17.98
CA LEU A 12 17.31 -8.45 18.87
C LEU A 12 16.11 -7.75 18.19
N LEU A 13 16.14 -7.61 16.86
CA LEU A 13 15.02 -7.10 16.08
C LEU A 13 13.87 -8.11 15.94
N ASP A 14 14.19 -9.37 15.64
CA ASP A 14 13.19 -10.41 15.34
C ASP A 14 12.63 -11.10 16.60
N GLU A 15 13.47 -11.32 17.60
CA GLU A 15 13.21 -12.05 18.84
C GLU A 15 13.88 -11.35 20.03
N PRO A 16 13.38 -10.18 20.46
CA PRO A 16 14.06 -9.36 21.48
C PRO A 16 14.28 -10.11 22.79
N ASP A 17 13.35 -10.99 23.18
CA ASP A 17 13.42 -11.82 24.38
C ASP A 17 14.46 -12.95 24.27
N GLY A 18 14.91 -13.28 23.06
CA GLY A 18 15.93 -14.30 22.78
C GLY A 18 17.37 -13.79 22.89
N VAL A 19 17.57 -12.51 23.20
CA VAL A 19 18.87 -11.87 23.39
C VAL A 19 19.17 -11.71 24.90
N ALA A 20 20.44 -11.69 25.30
CA ALA A 20 20.79 -11.49 26.71
C ALA A 20 20.56 -10.02 27.13
N ASP A 21 20.11 -9.78 28.37
CA ASP A 21 19.91 -8.43 28.92
C ASP A 21 21.16 -7.54 28.78
N THR A 22 22.35 -8.10 29.02
CA THR A 22 23.61 -7.38 28.91
C THR A 22 23.88 -6.85 27.49
N ASP A 23 23.45 -7.60 26.46
CA ASP A 23 23.58 -7.17 25.07
C ASP A 23 22.52 -6.13 24.72
N ARG A 24 21.29 -6.25 25.25
CA ARG A 24 20.24 -5.23 25.10
C ARG A 24 20.67 -3.88 25.70
N ASP A 25 21.17 -3.90 26.93
CA ASP A 25 21.63 -2.71 27.65
C ASP A 25 22.82 -2.07 26.94
N HIS A 26 23.76 -2.88 26.45
CA HIS A 26 24.90 -2.40 25.69
C HIS A 26 24.49 -1.73 24.38
N VAL A 27 23.58 -2.35 23.60
CA VAL A 27 23.06 -1.78 22.36
C VAL A 27 22.33 -0.46 22.62
N ALA A 28 21.52 -0.37 23.69
CA ALA A 28 20.82 0.85 24.05
C ALA A 28 21.78 2.01 24.41
N ALA A 29 22.91 1.70 25.06
CA ALA A 29 23.87 2.70 25.54
C ALA A 29 24.99 3.05 24.53
N CYS A 30 25.28 2.18 23.54
CA CYS A 30 26.42 2.34 22.63
C CYS A 30 26.02 2.97 21.27
N PRO A 31 26.55 4.16 20.91
CA PRO A 31 26.21 4.81 19.63
C PRO A 31 26.55 3.98 18.38
N ALA A 32 27.66 3.24 18.40
CA ALA A 32 28.06 2.40 17.27
C ALA A 32 27.08 1.23 17.06
N CYS A 33 26.67 0.56 18.14
CA CYS A 33 25.68 -0.52 18.07
C CYS A 33 24.29 -0.02 17.67
N ARG A 34 23.88 1.20 18.10
CA ARG A 34 22.63 1.82 17.62
C ARG A 34 22.66 2.13 16.13
N SER A 35 23.79 2.61 15.62
CA SER A 35 23.96 2.85 14.17
C SER A 35 23.91 1.56 13.36
N ALA A 36 24.48 0.47 13.88
CA ALA A 36 24.41 -0.85 13.26
C ALA A 36 22.99 -1.44 13.31
N MET A 37 22.29 -1.28 14.44
CA MET A 37 20.88 -1.69 14.59
C MET A 37 19.96 -0.96 13.60
N ALA A 38 20.13 0.35 13.44
CA ALA A 38 19.39 1.12 12.44
C ALA A 38 19.70 0.67 11.00
N GLY A 39 20.84 0.02 10.76
CA GLY A 39 21.13 -0.68 9.51
C GLY A 39 20.29 -1.95 9.36
N ALA A 40 20.30 -2.81 10.38
CA ALA A 40 19.51 -4.04 10.40
C ALA A 40 17.99 -3.78 10.27
N GLU A 41 17.47 -2.72 10.89
CA GLU A 41 16.07 -2.28 10.75
C GLU A 41 15.73 -1.86 9.31
N ARG A 42 16.64 -1.15 8.63
CA ARG A 42 16.47 -0.74 7.22
C ARG A 42 16.49 -1.94 6.28
N ASP A 43 17.39 -2.89 6.51
CA ASP A 43 17.45 -4.14 5.74
C ASP A 43 16.16 -4.96 5.92
N ALA A 44 15.68 -5.09 7.16
CA ALA A 44 14.43 -5.77 7.48
C ALA A 44 13.21 -5.08 6.83
N ALA A 45 13.15 -3.75 6.85
CA ALA A 45 12.10 -2.99 6.18
C ALA A 45 12.13 -3.18 4.66
N SER A 46 13.33 -3.23 4.05
CA SER A 46 13.51 -3.45 2.61
C SER A 46 13.09 -4.87 2.20
N ALA A 47 13.46 -5.87 3.00
CA ALA A 47 13.03 -7.26 2.82
C ALA A 47 11.51 -7.40 2.98
N ALA A 48 10.93 -6.81 4.03
CA ALA A 48 9.49 -6.81 4.25
C ALA A 48 8.74 -6.13 3.10
N ALA A 49 9.20 -4.99 2.61
CA ALA A 49 8.60 -4.28 1.47
C ALA A 49 8.69 -5.09 0.18
N SER A 50 9.79 -5.81 -0.04
CA SER A 50 9.97 -6.71 -1.20
C SER A 50 9.04 -7.92 -1.14
N LEU A 51 8.80 -8.45 0.06
CA LEU A 51 7.87 -9.56 0.30
C LEU A 51 6.40 -9.12 0.37
N SER A 52 6.14 -7.82 0.56
CA SER A 52 4.78 -7.26 0.67
C SER A 52 4.05 -7.15 -0.68
N PHE A 53 4.72 -7.45 -1.80
CA PHE A 53 4.08 -7.52 -3.12
C PHE A 53 3.41 -8.88 -3.40
N GLU A 54 3.02 -9.61 -2.37
CA GLU A 54 2.13 -10.76 -2.54
C GLU A 54 0.67 -10.30 -2.56
N ILE A 55 0.10 -10.26 -3.75
CA ILE A 55 -1.35 -10.19 -3.95
C ILE A 55 -1.95 -11.45 -3.33
N GLY A 56 -2.65 -11.24 -2.21
CA GLY A 56 -3.30 -12.29 -1.45
C GLY A 56 -2.35 -12.88 -0.42
N LYS A 57 -2.57 -12.52 0.85
CA LYS A 57 -2.27 -13.46 1.93
C LYS A 57 -2.83 -14.82 1.50
N VAL A 58 -1.95 -15.82 1.49
CA VAL A 58 -2.36 -17.21 1.43
C VAL A 58 -3.02 -17.54 2.77
N ASP A 59 -4.23 -17.04 3.00
CA ASP A 59 -5.03 -17.30 4.20
C ASP A 59 -5.51 -18.78 4.26
N ASP A 60 -5.16 -19.59 3.26
CA ASP A 60 -5.54 -21.00 3.12
C ASP A 60 -4.35 -21.94 2.85
N ALA A 61 -3.10 -21.48 3.05
CA ALA A 61 -1.97 -22.40 3.06
C ALA A 61 -2.05 -23.13 4.39
N ASP A 62 -2.39 -24.41 4.34
CA ASP A 62 -2.15 -25.32 5.44
C ASP A 62 -0.63 -25.39 5.67
N VAL A 63 -0.14 -24.48 6.50
CA VAL A 63 1.25 -24.34 6.89
C VAL A 63 1.75 -25.63 7.50
N GLU A 64 0.89 -26.37 8.20
CA GLU A 64 1.22 -27.64 8.81
C GLU A 64 1.44 -28.73 7.74
N ALA A 65 0.57 -28.81 6.74
CA ALA A 65 0.76 -29.73 5.61
C ALA A 65 1.99 -29.36 4.77
N ALA A 66 2.27 -28.07 4.57
CA ALA A 66 3.47 -27.59 3.88
C ALA A 66 4.74 -27.92 4.67
N TRP A 67 4.71 -27.72 5.99
CA TRP A 67 5.79 -28.05 6.91
C TRP A 67 6.04 -29.56 6.95
N HIS A 68 4.98 -30.38 6.97
CA HIS A 68 5.12 -31.83 6.90
C HIS A 68 5.75 -32.31 5.59
N ARG A 69 5.38 -31.72 4.44
CA ARG A 69 6.02 -32.04 3.15
C ARG A 69 7.50 -31.64 3.13
N LEU A 70 7.84 -30.47 3.66
CA LEU A 70 9.22 -30.01 3.74
C LEU A 70 10.05 -30.88 4.69
N SER A 71 9.51 -31.18 5.87
CA SER A 71 10.14 -32.02 6.88
C SER A 71 10.37 -33.45 6.38
N ALA A 72 9.44 -33.97 5.56
CA ALA A 72 9.59 -35.28 4.92
C ALA A 72 10.58 -35.27 3.75
N ALA A 73 10.83 -34.12 3.13
CA ALA A 73 11.76 -33.97 2.00
C ALA A 73 13.23 -33.73 2.45
N VAL A 74 13.47 -33.40 3.71
CA VAL A 74 14.82 -33.24 4.27
C VAL A 74 15.30 -34.60 4.83
N PRO A 75 16.41 -35.17 4.33
CA PRO A 75 16.96 -36.40 4.91
C PRO A 75 17.38 -36.16 6.36
N ALA A 76 16.91 -37.01 7.27
CA ALA A 76 17.18 -36.90 8.70
C ALA A 76 18.69 -36.98 9.00
N SER A 77 19.25 -35.90 9.55
CA SER A 77 20.49 -35.97 10.34
C SER A 77 20.16 -36.42 11.77
N PRO A 78 21.08 -37.09 12.48
CA PRO A 78 20.74 -37.72 13.76
C PRO A 78 20.42 -36.70 14.87
N ALA A 79 19.24 -36.92 15.46
CA ALA A 79 18.64 -36.41 16.69
C ALA A 79 19.42 -35.42 17.58
N GLY A 80 18.97 -34.17 17.58
CA GLY A 80 19.04 -33.27 18.75
C GLY A 80 17.74 -33.34 19.57
N GLN A 81 17.84 -33.19 20.89
CA GLN A 81 16.75 -33.39 21.86
C GLN A 81 15.57 -32.42 21.69
N PRO A 82 14.32 -32.82 22.05
CA PRO A 82 13.15 -31.99 21.84
C PRO A 82 13.03 -30.89 22.91
N ILE A 83 13.09 -29.63 22.50
CA ILE A 83 12.67 -28.50 23.34
C ILE A 83 11.16 -28.32 23.13
N ARG A 84 10.38 -28.60 24.18
CA ARG A 84 8.96 -28.23 24.21
C ARG A 84 8.86 -26.72 24.45
N SER A 85 8.40 -25.98 23.45
CA SER A 85 7.95 -24.60 23.66
C SER A 85 6.45 -24.52 23.40
N GLY A 86 5.70 -24.17 24.44
CA GLY A 86 4.31 -23.77 24.32
C GLY A 86 4.29 -22.28 24.07
N PHE A 87 4.11 -21.87 22.82
CA PHE A 87 3.94 -20.47 22.46
C PHE A 87 2.46 -20.21 22.14
N ARG A 88 1.77 -19.58 23.10
CA ARG A 88 0.61 -18.75 22.79
C ARG A 88 1.15 -17.38 22.37
N THR A 89 1.22 -17.13 21.07
CA THR A 89 1.64 -15.86 20.50
C THR A 89 0.44 -14.95 20.28
N THR A 90 0.15 -14.07 21.24
CA THR A 90 -0.44 -12.76 20.93
C THR A 90 0.70 -11.83 20.52
N ILE A 91 1.04 -11.86 19.23
CA ILE A 91 1.97 -10.90 18.62
C ILE A 91 1.18 -9.63 18.31
N SER A 92 1.39 -8.61 19.14
CA SER A 92 1.05 -7.22 18.83
C SER A 92 1.95 -6.73 17.70
N ARG A 93 1.36 -6.50 16.52
CA ARG A 93 2.02 -5.98 15.31
C ARG A 93 2.00 -4.44 15.31
N PRO A 94 3.14 -3.73 15.31
CA PRO A 94 3.20 -2.31 14.99
C PRO A 94 3.70 -2.16 13.55
N LEU A 95 2.83 -2.41 12.57
CA LEU A 95 3.01 -2.00 11.17
C LEU A 95 1.72 -2.22 10.39
N VAL A 96 0.64 -1.55 10.82
CA VAL A 96 -0.55 -1.34 10.02
C VAL A 96 -1.15 0.02 10.39
N ALA A 97 -0.62 1.07 9.76
CA ALA A 97 -1.26 2.38 9.64
C ALA A 97 -1.77 2.62 8.21
N ALA A 98 -2.10 1.54 7.51
CA ALA A 98 -3.08 1.52 6.44
C ALA A 98 -3.84 0.19 6.57
N LEU A 99 -5.09 0.26 7.05
CA LEU A 99 -6.02 -0.84 7.41
C LEU A 99 -6.00 -1.41 8.84
N ALA A 100 -6.60 -0.70 9.81
CA ALA A 100 -7.00 -1.31 11.10
C ALA A 100 -8.53 -1.52 11.19
N ALA A 101 -8.95 -2.77 11.37
CA ALA A 101 -10.31 -3.17 11.75
C ALA A 101 -10.34 -3.65 13.22
N VAL A 102 -11.56 -3.71 13.78
CA VAL A 102 -12.03 -4.39 15.00
C VAL A 102 -12.35 -3.48 16.21
N THR A 103 -13.62 -3.12 16.38
CA THR A 103 -14.55 -3.69 17.39
C THR A 103 -15.95 -3.11 17.21
N LEU A 104 -16.97 -3.97 17.37
CA LEU A 104 -18.39 -3.62 17.42
C LEU A 104 -18.82 -3.30 18.87
N LEU A 105 -20.05 -2.76 18.98
CA LEU A 105 -20.86 -2.37 20.15
C LEU A 105 -20.77 -0.85 20.40
N ALA A 106 -21.86 -0.08 20.50
CA ALA A 106 -23.27 -0.36 20.68
C ALA A 106 -24.08 0.78 20.04
N GLY A 107 -25.35 0.49 19.73
CA GLY A 107 -26.20 1.38 18.93
C GLY A 107 -26.38 2.79 19.49
N ALA A 108 -26.40 3.76 18.58
CA ALA A 108 -27.31 4.90 18.61
C ALA A 108 -27.19 5.62 17.26
N THR A 109 -28.32 5.65 16.56
CA THR A 109 -28.75 6.62 15.54
C THR A 109 -27.78 6.99 14.43
N ALA A 110 -28.21 6.70 13.20
CA ALA A 110 -27.82 7.46 12.03
C ALA A 110 -27.87 8.97 12.33
N ALA A 111 -26.70 9.57 12.55
CA ALA A 111 -26.47 10.93 12.10
C ALA A 111 -26.03 10.80 10.64
N ALA A 112 -27.01 10.67 9.75
CA ALA A 112 -26.84 11.18 8.41
C ALA A 112 -26.55 12.68 8.58
N ALA A 113 -25.28 13.07 8.58
CA ALA A 113 -24.93 14.43 8.21
C ALA A 113 -25.15 14.50 6.70
N THR A 114 -26.22 15.18 6.31
CA THR A 114 -26.76 15.23 4.94
C THR A 114 -25.90 16.03 3.96
N ASP A 115 -24.75 16.57 4.37
CA ASP A 115 -23.96 17.52 3.56
C ASP A 115 -22.54 17.03 3.25
N TRP A 116 -22.43 15.86 2.61
CA TRP A 116 -21.15 15.39 2.06
C TRP A 116 -20.97 15.89 0.63
N PHE A 117 -19.97 16.75 0.41
CA PHE A 117 -19.62 17.25 -0.92
C PHE A 117 -18.48 16.43 -1.50
N GLN A 118 -18.61 15.95 -2.74
CA GLN A 118 -17.50 15.30 -3.42
C GLN A 118 -16.42 16.35 -3.70
N VAL A 119 -15.24 16.16 -3.11
CA VAL A 119 -14.09 17.07 -3.20
C VAL A 119 -12.96 16.49 -4.06
N PHE A 120 -12.98 15.18 -4.31
CA PHE A 120 -12.00 14.51 -5.16
C PHE A 120 -12.66 13.40 -5.97
N ARG A 121 -12.26 13.27 -7.23
CA ARG A 121 -12.60 12.16 -8.12
C ARG A 121 -11.46 11.97 -9.10
N ALA A 122 -10.79 10.84 -9.04
CA ALA A 122 -9.71 10.55 -9.98
C ALA A 122 -10.25 10.39 -11.43
N ASP A 123 -9.89 11.33 -12.31
CA ASP A 123 -10.17 11.31 -13.75
C ASP A 123 -8.89 11.08 -14.57
N LYS A 124 -7.72 11.29 -13.97
CA LYS A 124 -6.40 11.03 -14.56
C LYS A 124 -5.39 10.66 -13.49
N VAL A 125 -4.28 10.06 -13.91
CA VAL A 125 -3.14 9.74 -13.05
C VAL A 125 -1.94 10.60 -13.40
N ALA A 126 -1.11 10.95 -12.40
CA ALA A 126 0.15 11.64 -12.61
C ALA A 126 1.18 11.19 -11.58
N PRO A 127 2.48 11.16 -11.93
CA PRO A 127 3.51 10.71 -11.01
C PRO A 127 3.79 11.76 -9.94
N ILE A 128 4.06 11.29 -8.72
CA ILE A 128 4.83 12.03 -7.74
C ILE A 128 6.07 11.22 -7.40
N THR A 129 7.21 11.86 -7.43
CA THR A 129 8.49 11.24 -7.13
C THR A 129 8.78 11.37 -5.65
N VAL A 130 9.07 10.26 -4.99
CA VAL A 130 9.41 10.26 -3.57
C VAL A 130 10.69 9.46 -3.36
N ASP A 131 11.58 10.00 -2.54
CA ASP A 131 12.75 9.26 -2.06
C ASP A 131 12.29 8.26 -0.97
N PRO A 132 12.65 6.96 -1.05
CA PRO A 132 12.33 5.99 0.00
C PRO A 132 12.72 6.46 1.42
N ALA A 133 13.82 7.20 1.57
CA ALA A 133 14.26 7.74 2.86
C ALA A 133 13.32 8.82 3.41
N GLU A 134 12.59 9.53 2.54
CA GLU A 134 11.57 10.51 2.91
C GLU A 134 10.24 9.84 3.27
N LEU A 135 9.90 8.70 2.64
CA LEU A 135 8.67 7.96 2.95
C LEU A 135 8.63 7.49 4.40
N VAL A 136 9.76 7.03 4.94
CA VAL A 136 9.86 6.58 6.34
C VAL A 136 9.68 7.73 7.34
N GLN A 137 9.90 8.97 6.90
CA GLN A 137 9.72 10.16 7.72
C GLN A 137 8.29 10.69 7.70
N LEU A 138 7.41 10.16 6.84
CA LEU A 138 6.03 10.60 6.76
C LEU A 138 5.27 10.16 8.01
N PRO A 139 4.70 11.11 8.77
CA PRO A 139 3.84 10.76 9.90
C PRO A 139 2.57 10.08 9.42
N ASP A 140 2.09 9.14 10.23
CA ASP A 140 0.76 8.54 10.06
C ASP A 140 -0.31 9.64 10.12
N LEU A 141 -1.36 9.53 9.31
CA LEU A 141 -2.54 10.40 9.35
C LEU A 141 -3.16 10.48 10.76
N SER A 142 -3.02 9.43 11.57
CA SER A 142 -3.43 9.41 12.97
C SER A 142 -2.75 10.48 13.85
N ALA A 143 -1.60 11.03 13.40
CA ALA A 143 -0.91 12.16 14.02
C ALA A 143 -1.60 13.51 13.81
N TYR A 144 -2.55 13.61 12.87
CA TYR A 144 -3.28 14.85 12.56
C TYR A 144 -4.79 14.74 12.79
N GLY A 145 -5.28 13.56 13.17
CA GLY A 145 -6.71 13.31 13.31
C GLY A 145 -7.02 11.87 13.70
N THR A 146 -8.24 11.45 13.41
CA THR A 146 -8.72 10.09 13.70
C THR A 146 -9.15 9.43 12.40
N VAL A 147 -8.60 8.25 12.12
CA VAL A 147 -8.99 7.43 10.98
C VAL A 147 -9.91 6.32 11.47
N VAL A 148 -11.07 6.19 10.82
CA VAL A 148 -12.02 5.09 11.04
C VAL A 148 -12.21 4.37 9.72
N ILE A 149 -12.02 3.05 9.71
CA ILE A 149 -12.29 2.23 8.53
C ILE A 149 -13.70 1.67 8.68
N GLU A 150 -14.64 2.26 7.94
CA GLU A 150 -16.05 1.84 7.96
C GLU A 150 -16.24 0.54 7.18
N GLN A 151 -15.50 0.38 6.08
CA GLN A 151 -15.51 -0.82 5.27
C GLN A 151 -14.09 -1.17 4.84
N ALA A 152 -13.58 -2.31 5.36
CA ALA A 152 -12.30 -2.84 4.95
C ALA A 152 -12.43 -3.55 3.58
N PRO A 153 -11.52 -3.31 2.63
CA PRO A 153 -11.48 -4.07 1.39
C PRO A 153 -11.18 -5.55 1.70
N ARG A 154 -11.95 -6.44 1.08
CA ARG A 154 -11.66 -7.87 1.06
C ARG A 154 -11.34 -8.27 -0.36
N VAL A 155 -10.06 -8.55 -0.60
CA VAL A 155 -9.60 -9.12 -1.86
C VAL A 155 -9.60 -10.63 -1.72
N ARG A 156 -10.22 -11.31 -2.67
CA ARG A 156 -10.29 -12.77 -2.71
C ARG A 156 -10.11 -13.27 -4.12
N GLN A 157 -9.50 -14.44 -4.24
CA GLN A 157 -9.51 -15.18 -5.50
C GLN A 157 -10.94 -15.66 -5.78
N VAL A 158 -11.35 -15.60 -7.04
CA VAL A 158 -12.66 -16.07 -7.51
C VAL A 158 -12.47 -17.04 -8.68
N THR A 159 -13.50 -17.83 -8.97
CA THR A 159 -13.42 -18.95 -9.92
C THR A 159 -13.34 -18.55 -11.39
N GLY A 160 -13.49 -17.26 -11.72
CA GLY A 160 -13.42 -16.79 -13.10
C GLY A 160 -13.95 -15.37 -13.30
N ALA A 161 -13.92 -14.91 -14.55
CA ALA A 161 -14.38 -13.58 -14.96
C ALA A 161 -15.84 -13.30 -14.56
N ALA A 162 -16.74 -14.26 -14.75
CA ALA A 162 -18.16 -14.11 -14.39
C ALA A 162 -18.35 -13.88 -12.88
N ALA A 163 -17.63 -14.63 -12.05
CA ALA A 163 -17.64 -14.44 -10.60
C ALA A 163 -17.04 -13.09 -10.19
N ALA A 164 -15.94 -12.66 -10.83
CA ALA A 164 -15.35 -11.34 -10.59
C ALA A 164 -16.34 -10.20 -10.93
N LYS A 165 -17.04 -10.30 -12.06
CA LYS A 165 -18.10 -9.34 -12.44
C LYS A 165 -19.26 -9.36 -11.46
N GLN A 166 -19.69 -10.52 -10.99
CA GLN A 166 -20.76 -10.64 -10.00
C GLN A 166 -20.41 -9.96 -8.67
N VAL A 167 -19.16 -10.10 -8.22
CA VAL A 167 -18.68 -9.49 -6.98
C VAL A 167 -18.54 -7.97 -7.11
N THR A 168 -17.96 -7.51 -8.21
CA THR A 168 -17.52 -6.11 -8.34
C THR A 168 -18.50 -5.22 -9.10
N GLY A 169 -19.40 -5.81 -9.88
CA GLY A 169 -20.22 -5.11 -10.87
C GLY A 169 -19.43 -4.60 -12.09
N LEU A 170 -18.12 -4.85 -12.16
CA LEU A 170 -17.25 -4.32 -13.21
C LEU A 170 -17.13 -5.30 -14.39
N ALA A 171 -17.09 -4.75 -15.61
CA ALA A 171 -16.72 -5.52 -16.78
C ALA A 171 -15.25 -5.97 -16.67
N VAL A 172 -15.01 -7.27 -16.83
CA VAL A 172 -13.67 -7.86 -16.80
C VAL A 172 -12.97 -7.52 -18.13
N PRO A 173 -11.77 -6.91 -18.11
CA PRO A 173 -11.01 -6.67 -19.34
C PRO A 173 -10.69 -7.98 -20.05
N GLU A 174 -10.94 -8.07 -21.35
CA GLU A 174 -10.55 -9.26 -22.12
C GLU A 174 -9.13 -9.10 -22.65
N VAL A 175 -8.29 -10.11 -22.46
CA VAL A 175 -6.93 -10.16 -23.02
C VAL A 175 -6.94 -11.09 -24.23
N ALA A 176 -6.95 -10.51 -25.43
CA ALA A 176 -7.09 -11.27 -26.68
C ALA A 176 -5.83 -12.08 -27.03
N ALA A 177 -4.65 -11.55 -26.69
CA ALA A 177 -3.37 -12.20 -26.93
C ALA A 177 -2.43 -11.96 -25.74
N LEU A 178 -1.74 -13.02 -25.31
CA LEU A 178 -0.73 -12.92 -24.26
C LEU A 178 0.61 -12.49 -24.85
N PRO A 179 1.35 -11.57 -24.18
CA PRO A 179 2.72 -11.25 -24.55
C PRO A 179 3.65 -12.46 -24.53
N HIS A 180 4.81 -12.32 -25.16
CA HIS A 180 5.83 -13.37 -25.12
C HIS A 180 6.22 -13.70 -23.67
N GLY A 181 6.36 -14.99 -23.36
CA GLY A 181 6.70 -15.45 -22.02
C GLY A 181 5.53 -15.54 -21.04
N VAL A 182 4.37 -14.97 -21.36
CA VAL A 182 3.14 -15.13 -20.56
C VAL A 182 2.32 -16.28 -21.11
N THR A 183 2.02 -17.27 -20.26
CA THR A 183 1.29 -18.48 -20.67
C THR A 183 0.26 -18.89 -19.62
N GLY A 184 -0.67 -19.75 -20.03
CA GLY A 184 -1.72 -20.29 -19.17
C GLY A 184 -2.89 -19.34 -18.92
N ASP A 185 -3.81 -19.81 -18.09
CA ASP A 185 -5.01 -19.05 -17.71
C ASP A 185 -4.73 -18.12 -16.52
N PRO A 186 -5.35 -16.94 -16.45
CA PRO A 186 -5.22 -16.07 -15.30
C PRO A 186 -5.95 -16.62 -14.08
N ALA A 187 -5.38 -16.38 -12.90
CA ALA A 187 -6.14 -16.35 -11.66
C ALA A 187 -6.93 -15.04 -11.57
N TYR A 188 -8.20 -15.13 -11.16
CA TYR A 188 -9.07 -13.96 -11.02
C TYR A 188 -9.17 -13.54 -9.55
N TYR A 189 -9.03 -12.25 -9.30
CA TYR A 189 -9.20 -11.65 -7.99
C TYR A 189 -10.28 -10.59 -8.04
N ALA A 190 -11.07 -10.50 -6.96
CA ALA A 190 -12.08 -9.49 -6.77
C ALA A 190 -11.94 -8.85 -5.38
N GLY A 191 -12.02 -7.53 -5.34
CA GLY A 191 -11.96 -6.69 -4.16
C GLY A 191 -13.26 -5.93 -3.95
N ASP A 192 -13.80 -6.00 -2.74
CA ASP A 192 -14.93 -5.17 -2.32
C ASP A 192 -14.53 -3.68 -2.26
N GLN A 193 -15.50 -2.77 -2.22
CA GLN A 193 -15.24 -1.36 -1.94
C GLN A 193 -14.64 -1.17 -0.54
N ALA A 194 -13.67 -0.28 -0.43
CA ALA A 194 -13.14 0.25 0.81
C ALA A 194 -13.75 1.61 1.13
N VAL A 195 -14.07 1.85 2.39
CA VAL A 195 -14.52 3.15 2.91
C VAL A 195 -13.76 3.47 4.18
N ALA A 196 -13.12 4.64 4.20
CA ALA A 196 -12.45 5.19 5.37
C ALA A 196 -12.89 6.63 5.61
N VAL A 197 -12.99 7.02 6.88
CA VAL A 197 -13.32 8.37 7.31
C VAL A 197 -12.18 8.91 8.16
N PHE A 198 -11.59 10.01 7.72
CA PHE A 198 -10.62 10.78 8.49
C PHE A 198 -11.31 11.99 9.13
N THR A 199 -11.14 12.21 10.43
CA THR A 199 -11.62 13.40 11.13
C THR A 199 -10.43 14.22 11.59
N PHE A 200 -10.30 15.46 11.11
CA PHE A 200 -9.17 16.32 11.44
C PHE A 200 -9.21 16.79 12.91
N SER A 201 -8.02 16.89 13.54
CA SER A 201 -7.87 17.44 14.89
C SER A 201 -6.67 18.39 15.00
N THR A 202 -6.95 19.65 15.29
CA THR A 202 -5.98 20.71 15.56
C THR A 202 -5.14 20.38 16.79
N ALA A 203 -5.72 19.73 17.80
CA ALA A 203 -4.99 19.32 19.00
C ALA A 203 -3.86 18.34 18.65
N LYS A 204 -4.17 17.31 17.85
CA LYS A 204 -3.18 16.35 17.37
C LYS A 204 -2.16 16.99 16.44
N ALA A 205 -2.62 17.83 15.49
CA ALA A 205 -1.71 18.56 14.61
C ALA A 205 -0.72 19.45 15.38
N ARG A 206 -1.18 20.11 16.45
CA ARG A 206 -0.33 20.92 17.34
C ARG A 206 0.69 20.08 18.09
N GLN A 207 0.27 18.92 18.61
CA GLN A 207 1.17 17.98 19.27
C GLN A 207 2.27 17.49 18.31
N THR A 208 1.90 17.14 17.09
CA THR A 208 2.83 16.70 16.04
C THR A 208 3.82 17.80 15.66
N ALA A 209 3.33 19.04 15.48
CA ALA A 209 4.18 20.20 15.22
C ALA A 209 5.19 20.47 16.35
N GLN A 210 4.72 20.40 17.61
CA GLN A 210 5.57 20.56 18.79
C GLN A 210 6.65 19.47 18.88
N ALA A 211 6.28 18.21 18.65
CA ALA A 211 7.24 17.09 18.64
C ALA A 211 8.30 17.24 17.54
N ALA A 212 7.92 17.82 16.39
CA ALA A 212 8.84 18.11 15.29
C ALA A 212 9.65 19.41 15.48
N GLY A 213 9.39 20.20 16.53
CA GLY A 213 10.00 21.51 16.73
C GLY A 213 9.68 22.52 15.61
N LYS A 214 8.56 22.35 14.90
CA LYS A 214 8.15 23.18 13.77
C LYS A 214 6.87 23.96 14.10
N PRO A 215 6.69 25.18 13.55
CA PRO A 215 5.45 25.91 13.72
C PRO A 215 4.29 25.19 13.01
N LEU A 216 3.11 25.20 13.63
CA LEU A 216 1.87 24.78 12.98
C LEU A 216 1.24 26.01 12.30
N PRO A 217 0.91 25.96 11.00
CA PRO A 217 0.12 27.01 10.38
C PRO A 217 -1.27 27.11 11.02
N PRO A 218 -1.91 28.30 11.07
CA PRO A 218 -3.24 28.43 11.63
C PRO A 218 -4.26 27.61 10.81
N PRO A 219 -5.09 26.77 11.45
CA PRO A 219 -6.10 25.98 10.75
C PRO A 219 -7.16 26.90 10.11
N PRO A 220 -7.58 26.63 8.86
CA PRO A 220 -8.72 27.28 8.24
C PRO A 220 -10.00 27.17 9.09
N ALA A 221 -10.86 28.17 8.99
CA ALA A 221 -12.17 28.12 9.65
C ALA A 221 -12.96 26.88 9.19
N GLY A 222 -13.56 26.18 10.14
CA GLY A 222 -14.35 24.97 9.88
C GLY A 222 -13.54 23.67 9.74
N LEU A 223 -12.20 23.71 9.71
CA LEU A 223 -11.39 22.50 9.54
C LEU A 223 -11.43 21.57 10.77
N GLU A 224 -11.48 22.10 11.99
CA GLU A 224 -11.57 21.28 13.21
C GLU A 224 -12.81 20.38 13.17
N GLY A 225 -12.62 19.07 13.36
CA GLY A 225 -13.71 18.10 13.33
C GLY A 225 -14.30 17.83 11.93
N THR A 226 -13.80 18.49 10.88
CA THR A 226 -14.18 18.14 9.50
C THR A 226 -13.84 16.68 9.24
N LYS A 227 -14.81 15.97 8.71
CA LYS A 227 -14.69 14.59 8.25
C LYS A 227 -14.43 14.54 6.74
N PHE A 228 -13.50 13.69 6.34
CA PHE A 228 -13.17 13.33 4.98
C PHE A 228 -13.44 11.85 4.76
N ARG A 229 -14.40 11.52 3.90
CA ARG A 229 -14.72 10.14 3.54
C ARG A 229 -14.01 9.79 2.24
N LEU A 230 -13.11 8.82 2.29
CA LEU A 230 -12.42 8.23 1.14
C LEU A 230 -13.09 6.93 0.76
N THR A 231 -13.38 6.75 -0.52
CA THR A 231 -13.85 5.49 -1.09
C THR A 231 -12.89 5.03 -2.16
N ALA A 232 -12.57 3.73 -2.19
CA ALA A 232 -11.75 3.12 -3.23
C ALA A 232 -12.32 1.75 -3.62
N GLY A 233 -12.25 1.39 -4.90
CA GLY A 233 -12.88 0.16 -5.38
C GLY A 233 -14.41 0.25 -5.44
N PRO A 234 -15.10 -0.87 -5.78
CA PRO A 234 -14.58 -2.23 -5.92
C PRO A 234 -13.61 -2.38 -7.10
N GLY A 235 -12.90 -3.50 -7.17
CA GLY A 235 -11.94 -3.77 -8.24
C GLY A 235 -11.73 -5.25 -8.51
N LEU A 236 -11.20 -5.57 -9.69
CA LEU A 236 -10.82 -6.91 -10.09
C LEU A 236 -9.43 -6.91 -10.73
N ALA A 237 -8.80 -8.08 -10.71
CA ALA A 237 -7.56 -8.33 -11.41
C ALA A 237 -7.53 -9.73 -12.02
N GLN A 238 -6.85 -9.84 -13.14
CA GLN A 238 -6.42 -11.08 -13.76
C GLN A 238 -4.91 -11.17 -13.57
N VAL A 239 -4.42 -12.29 -13.05
CA VAL A 239 -3.01 -12.50 -12.74
C VAL A 239 -2.51 -13.77 -13.40
N TRP A 240 -1.57 -13.61 -14.33
CA TRP A 240 -0.80 -14.71 -14.92
C TRP A 240 0.49 -14.87 -14.14
N ARG A 241 0.78 -16.11 -13.73
CA ARG A 241 1.97 -16.43 -12.95
C ARG A 241 2.98 -17.16 -13.82
N GLU A 242 4.26 -16.91 -13.57
CA GLU A 242 5.33 -17.72 -14.09
C GLU A 242 5.34 -19.11 -13.42
N ALA A 243 6.03 -20.08 -14.04
CA ALA A 243 6.20 -21.42 -13.48
C ALA A 243 6.82 -21.43 -12.07
N ARG A 244 7.54 -20.37 -11.67
CA ARG A 244 8.16 -20.20 -10.35
C ARG A 244 7.29 -19.42 -9.35
N GLY A 245 6.06 -19.06 -9.72
CA GLY A 245 5.07 -18.43 -8.83
C GLY A 245 5.06 -16.90 -8.80
N ALA A 246 6.07 -16.23 -9.36
CA ALA A 246 6.09 -14.77 -9.54
C ALA A 246 5.02 -14.32 -10.57
N PRO A 247 4.36 -13.17 -10.39
CA PRO A 247 3.39 -12.68 -11.37
C PRO A 247 4.09 -12.25 -12.66
N ALA A 248 3.84 -12.97 -13.75
CA ALA A 248 4.33 -12.63 -15.10
C ALA A 248 3.62 -11.38 -15.63
N MET A 249 2.30 -11.32 -15.42
CA MET A 249 1.45 -10.23 -15.87
C MET A 249 0.22 -10.09 -14.98
N LEU A 250 -0.22 -8.85 -14.79
CA LEU A 250 -1.44 -8.47 -14.11
C LEU A 250 -2.21 -7.50 -15.00
N VAL A 251 -3.50 -7.75 -15.15
CA VAL A 251 -4.45 -6.82 -15.78
C VAL A 251 -5.54 -6.48 -14.76
N GLY A 252 -5.57 -5.22 -14.32
CA GLY A 252 -6.44 -4.75 -13.24
C GLY A 252 -7.43 -3.69 -13.71
N ARG A 253 -8.61 -3.67 -13.07
CA ARG A 253 -9.61 -2.62 -13.20
C ARG A 253 -10.29 -2.37 -11.87
N ALA A 254 -10.38 -1.12 -11.44
CA ALA A 254 -11.10 -0.74 -10.24
C ALA A 254 -11.85 0.57 -10.42
N ALA A 255 -12.90 0.78 -9.63
CA ALA A 255 -13.49 2.11 -9.52
C ALA A 255 -12.46 3.08 -8.94
N ALA A 256 -12.27 4.21 -9.63
CA ALA A 256 -11.27 5.20 -9.25
C ALA A 256 -11.66 5.83 -7.90
N PRO A 257 -10.67 6.15 -7.04
CA PRO A 257 -10.95 6.66 -5.71
C PRO A 257 -11.68 8.01 -5.75
N LYS A 258 -12.53 8.22 -4.76
CA LYS A 258 -13.27 9.48 -4.54
C LYS A 258 -13.11 9.91 -3.09
N ALA A 259 -13.09 11.21 -2.85
CA ALA A 259 -13.16 11.75 -1.51
C ALA A 259 -14.31 12.74 -1.37
N TYR A 260 -14.92 12.75 -0.19
CA TYR A 260 -15.99 13.63 0.20
C TYR A 260 -15.60 14.40 1.45
N SER A 261 -15.99 15.65 1.54
CA SER A 261 -15.80 16.51 2.70
C SER A 261 -17.15 16.89 3.30
N SER A 262 -17.19 17.05 4.62
CA SER A 262 -18.39 17.43 5.37
C SER A 262 -18.49 18.94 5.63
N GLY A 263 -17.54 19.76 5.17
CA GLY A 263 -17.60 21.20 5.48
C GLY A 263 -16.58 22.12 4.82
N ILE A 264 -15.52 21.60 4.19
CA ILE A 264 -14.51 22.46 3.55
C ILE A 264 -14.20 22.03 2.11
N PRO A 265 -13.90 22.98 1.21
CA PRO A 265 -13.49 22.67 -0.17
C PRO A 265 -12.19 21.86 -0.25
N PHE A 266 -12.00 21.16 -1.36
CA PHE A 266 -10.80 20.36 -1.62
C PHE A 266 -9.52 21.17 -1.50
N GLU A 267 -9.45 22.31 -2.18
CA GLU A 267 -8.27 23.16 -2.24
C GLU A 267 -7.82 23.62 -0.85
N THR A 268 -8.77 24.10 -0.03
CA THR A 268 -8.51 24.51 1.35
C THR A 268 -7.96 23.36 2.19
N ALA A 269 -8.56 22.17 2.07
CA ALA A 269 -8.08 20.97 2.77
C ALA A 269 -6.67 20.59 2.31
N ARG A 270 -6.46 20.49 0.99
CA ARG A 270 -5.20 20.11 0.36
C ARG A 270 -4.09 21.06 0.80
N ASP A 271 -4.28 22.36 0.62
CA ASP A 271 -3.23 23.35 0.85
C ASP A 271 -2.83 23.40 2.33
N TYR A 272 -3.80 23.29 3.24
CA TYR A 272 -3.49 23.21 4.65
C TYR A 272 -2.77 21.91 5.03
N LEU A 273 -3.26 20.76 4.56
CA LEU A 273 -2.61 19.47 4.82
C LEU A 273 -1.16 19.48 4.30
N LEU A 274 -0.92 20.01 3.09
CA LEU A 274 0.41 20.14 2.49
C LEU A 274 1.31 21.18 3.18
N ALA A 275 0.76 22.01 4.08
CA ALA A 275 1.53 22.94 4.91
C ALA A 275 1.84 22.38 6.30
N LEU A 276 1.31 21.19 6.65
CA LEU A 276 1.55 20.59 7.95
C LEU A 276 3.01 20.14 8.11
N PRO A 277 3.59 20.31 9.31
CA PRO A 277 4.94 19.86 9.59
C PRO A 277 5.00 18.33 9.58
N GLY A 278 5.97 17.77 8.85
CA GLY A 278 6.15 16.32 8.70
C GLY A 278 5.99 15.84 7.25
N ILE A 279 5.41 16.67 6.38
CA ILE A 279 5.39 16.40 4.93
C ILE A 279 6.66 16.99 4.30
N PRO A 280 7.47 16.20 3.56
CA PRO A 280 8.62 16.70 2.81
C PRO A 280 8.19 17.79 1.81
N GLU A 281 8.91 18.91 1.78
CA GLU A 281 8.58 20.04 0.89
C GLU A 281 8.66 19.64 -0.60
N ALA A 282 9.52 18.68 -0.95
CA ALA A 282 9.58 18.13 -2.30
C ALA A 282 8.29 17.41 -2.69
N VAL A 283 7.68 16.65 -1.76
CA VAL A 283 6.39 15.97 -1.97
C VAL A 283 5.25 16.98 -2.01
N ALA A 284 5.22 17.91 -1.04
CA ALA A 284 4.20 18.95 -0.98
C ALA A 284 4.22 19.85 -2.24
N GLY A 285 5.40 20.26 -2.68
CA GLY A 285 5.60 21.04 -3.89
C GLY A 285 5.13 20.33 -5.16
N GLN A 286 5.30 19.01 -5.26
CA GLN A 286 4.76 18.22 -6.37
C GLN A 286 3.23 18.15 -6.34
N LEU A 287 2.64 17.87 -5.18
CA LEU A 287 1.19 17.78 -5.02
C LEU A 287 0.48 19.11 -5.25
N ARG A 288 1.09 20.25 -4.88
CA ARG A 288 0.56 21.60 -5.17
C ARG A 288 0.53 21.94 -6.67
N ARG A 289 1.34 21.29 -7.51
CA ARG A 289 1.32 21.50 -8.97
C ARG A 289 0.11 20.85 -9.65
N PHE A 290 -0.54 19.90 -8.98
CA PHE A 290 -1.78 19.35 -9.50
C PHE A 290 -2.91 20.37 -9.39
N SER A 291 -3.83 20.30 -10.34
CA SER A 291 -5.01 21.15 -10.33
C SER A 291 -5.76 21.02 -9.00
N ALA A 292 -6.29 22.14 -8.54
CA ALA A 292 -7.12 22.22 -7.33
C ALA A 292 -8.55 21.65 -7.56
N ASP A 293 -8.86 21.17 -8.77
CA ASP A 293 -10.12 20.52 -9.10
C ASP A 293 -10.30 19.11 -8.51
N GLY A 294 -9.26 18.55 -7.88
CA GLY A 294 -9.32 17.23 -7.25
C GLY A 294 -9.47 16.08 -8.24
N THR A 295 -8.98 16.25 -9.48
CA THR A 295 -9.14 15.24 -10.55
C THR A 295 -7.94 14.32 -10.77
N THR A 296 -6.79 14.65 -10.17
CA THR A 296 -5.52 13.95 -10.45
C THR A 296 -5.15 13.02 -9.32
N LEU A 297 -5.08 11.71 -9.61
CA LEU A 297 -4.58 10.72 -8.67
C LEU A 297 -3.05 10.66 -8.73
N PRO A 298 -2.32 11.03 -7.65
CA PRO A 298 -0.89 10.80 -7.56
C PRO A 298 -0.60 9.29 -7.56
N LEU A 299 0.32 8.85 -8.43
CA LEU A 299 0.99 7.56 -8.29
C LEU A 299 2.43 7.79 -7.84
N ILE A 300 2.83 7.09 -6.77
CA ILE A 300 4.17 7.24 -6.18
C ILE A 300 5.19 6.53 -7.07
N VAL A 301 6.25 7.26 -7.41
CA VAL A 301 7.43 6.76 -8.13
C VAL A 301 8.60 6.77 -7.17
N ARG A 302 9.15 5.59 -6.87
CA ARG A 302 10.34 5.45 -6.03
C ARG A 302 11.57 5.78 -6.87
N SER A 303 12.07 7.01 -6.78
CA SER A 303 13.09 7.55 -7.70
C SER A 303 14.36 6.69 -7.82
N ALA A 304 14.77 6.04 -6.74
CA ALA A 304 15.94 5.16 -6.69
C ALA A 304 15.75 3.86 -7.48
N GLU A 305 14.51 3.40 -7.65
CA GLU A 305 14.18 2.07 -8.17
C GLU A 305 13.42 2.14 -9.50
N GLN A 306 12.72 3.25 -9.74
CA GLN A 306 11.74 3.38 -10.80
C GLN A 306 11.94 4.65 -11.63
N THR A 307 11.47 4.58 -12.86
CA THR A 307 11.31 5.70 -13.77
C THR A 307 9.86 5.79 -14.18
N SER A 308 9.43 6.98 -14.60
CA SER A 308 8.08 7.20 -15.09
C SER A 308 8.06 7.99 -16.39
N SER A 309 7.15 7.64 -17.29
CA SER A 309 6.90 8.37 -18.53
C SER A 309 5.40 8.46 -18.83
N THR A 310 5.00 9.42 -19.65
CA THR A 310 3.60 9.55 -20.09
C THR A 310 3.39 8.80 -21.39
N ALA A 311 2.21 8.18 -21.53
CA ALA A 311 1.79 7.53 -22.76
C ALA A 311 0.31 7.80 -23.05
N ASP A 312 -0.16 7.32 -24.19
CA ASP A 312 -1.58 7.28 -24.55
C ASP A 312 -2.05 5.82 -24.70
N VAL A 313 -3.20 5.53 -24.11
CA VAL A 313 -3.92 4.26 -24.27
C VAL A 313 -5.29 4.56 -24.86
N ASN A 314 -5.42 4.50 -26.18
CA ASN A 314 -6.67 4.73 -26.91
C ASN A 314 -7.33 6.09 -26.59
N GLY A 315 -6.54 7.17 -26.58
CA GLY A 315 -7.01 8.53 -26.28
C GLY A 315 -7.15 8.85 -24.78
N ALA A 316 -6.79 7.92 -23.89
CA ALA A 316 -6.70 8.20 -22.45
C ALA A 316 -5.23 8.46 -22.07
N PRO A 317 -4.92 9.59 -21.40
CA PRO A 317 -3.61 9.81 -20.81
C PRO A 317 -3.26 8.71 -19.82
N ALA A 318 -2.08 8.13 -20.00
CA ALA A 318 -1.57 7.04 -19.20
C ALA A 318 -0.21 7.38 -18.58
N LEU A 319 0.06 6.78 -17.42
CA LEU A 319 1.33 6.83 -16.74
C LEU A 319 1.99 5.46 -16.83
N VAL A 320 3.18 5.41 -17.42
CA VAL A 320 4.04 4.24 -17.44
C VAL A 320 5.03 4.36 -16.28
N LEU A 321 5.17 3.28 -15.51
CA LEU A 321 6.18 3.10 -14.48
C LEU A 321 7.04 1.90 -14.86
N SER A 322 8.35 2.06 -14.86
CA SER A 322 9.28 0.96 -15.17
C SER A 322 10.39 0.93 -14.13
N SER A 323 10.77 -0.26 -13.68
CA SER A 323 11.94 -0.44 -12.84
C SER A 323 13.20 -0.08 -13.61
N ARG A 324 14.20 0.48 -12.92
CA ARG A 324 15.46 0.92 -13.55
C ARG A 324 16.30 -0.22 -14.12
N ASP A 325 16.15 -1.42 -13.59
CA ASP A 325 16.77 -2.65 -14.09
C ASP A 325 16.00 -3.27 -15.27
N GLY A 326 14.85 -2.70 -15.65
CA GLY A 326 14.00 -3.18 -16.73
C GLY A 326 13.25 -4.48 -16.42
N ALA A 327 13.33 -4.98 -15.18
CA ALA A 327 12.69 -6.23 -14.78
C ALA A 327 11.16 -6.14 -14.70
N PHE A 328 10.60 -4.93 -14.54
CA PHE A 328 9.17 -4.71 -14.37
C PHE A 328 8.72 -3.44 -15.06
N SER A 329 7.58 -3.50 -15.74
CA SER A 329 6.88 -2.33 -16.26
C SER A 329 5.41 -2.39 -15.88
N GLY A 330 4.77 -1.22 -15.79
CA GLY A 330 3.34 -1.09 -15.63
C GLY A 330 2.80 0.19 -16.23
N VAL A 331 1.61 0.13 -16.79
CA VAL A 331 0.88 1.28 -17.33
C VAL A 331 -0.45 1.44 -16.61
N PHE A 332 -0.75 2.66 -16.20
CA PHE A 332 -1.93 3.04 -15.43
C PHE A 332 -2.68 4.14 -16.17
N TRP A 333 -3.99 4.02 -16.31
CA TRP A 333 -4.81 5.08 -16.91
C TRP A 333 -6.21 5.08 -16.30
N VAL A 334 -6.87 6.23 -16.39
CA VAL A 334 -8.26 6.37 -15.95
C VAL A 334 -9.14 6.56 -17.19
N ARG A 335 -10.27 5.84 -17.22
CA ARG A 335 -11.31 6.00 -18.24
C ARG A 335 -12.67 5.76 -17.59
N ASP A 336 -13.61 6.66 -17.82
CA ASP A 336 -14.99 6.57 -17.32
C ASP A 336 -15.10 6.35 -15.80
N GLY A 337 -14.20 6.99 -15.02
CA GLY A 337 -14.15 6.84 -13.57
C GLY A 337 -13.61 5.48 -13.09
N LEU A 338 -13.00 4.69 -13.97
CA LEU A 338 -12.32 3.44 -13.67
C LEU A 338 -10.81 3.60 -13.86
N ILE A 339 -10.03 3.24 -12.85
CA ILE A 339 -8.59 3.05 -13.00
C ILE A 339 -8.33 1.66 -13.59
N ASN A 340 -7.49 1.62 -14.60
CA ASN A 340 -7.06 0.41 -15.28
C ASN A 340 -5.53 0.30 -15.14
N ALA A 341 -5.04 -0.92 -15.10
CA ALA A 341 -3.62 -1.20 -15.02
C ALA A 341 -3.26 -2.43 -15.83
N VAL A 342 -2.12 -2.39 -16.51
CA VAL A 342 -1.39 -3.58 -16.99
C VAL A 342 0.00 -3.49 -16.40
N ALA A 343 0.47 -4.53 -15.73
CA ALA A 343 1.81 -4.54 -15.16
C ALA A 343 2.39 -5.95 -15.09
N GLY A 344 3.69 -6.09 -15.05
CA GLY A 344 4.33 -7.39 -14.97
C GLY A 344 5.81 -7.36 -15.30
N SER A 345 6.41 -8.55 -15.37
CA SER A 345 7.78 -8.78 -15.83
C SER A 345 7.88 -8.64 -17.36
N LEU A 346 7.45 -7.50 -17.87
CA LEU A 346 7.26 -7.21 -19.29
C LEU A 346 7.99 -5.93 -19.66
N GLY A 347 8.37 -5.83 -20.93
CA GLY A 347 8.85 -4.59 -21.51
C GLY A 347 7.77 -3.50 -21.51
N THR A 348 8.21 -2.23 -21.56
CA THR A 348 7.29 -1.08 -21.59
C THR A 348 6.37 -1.11 -22.82
N ASP A 349 6.89 -1.52 -23.98
CA ASP A 349 6.07 -1.63 -25.20
C ASP A 349 5.04 -2.75 -25.08
N GLU A 350 5.39 -3.89 -24.47
CA GLU A 350 4.49 -5.02 -24.27
C GLU A 350 3.30 -4.67 -23.35
N VAL A 351 3.54 -3.97 -22.23
CA VAL A 351 2.44 -3.53 -21.35
C VAL A 351 1.54 -2.50 -22.04
N LEU A 352 2.09 -1.63 -22.89
CA LEU A 352 1.32 -0.65 -23.65
C LEU A 352 0.48 -1.32 -24.74
N ASP A 353 1.01 -2.31 -25.43
CA ASP A 353 0.29 -3.05 -26.46
C ASP A 353 -0.88 -3.81 -25.86
N VAL A 354 -0.67 -4.53 -24.74
CA VAL A 354 -1.77 -5.16 -24.01
C VAL A 354 -2.82 -4.11 -23.60
N ALA A 355 -2.40 -3.01 -22.97
CA ALA A 355 -3.33 -1.96 -22.52
C ALA A 355 -4.20 -1.40 -23.65
N ARG A 356 -3.65 -1.22 -24.85
CA ARG A 356 -4.39 -0.74 -26.03
C ARG A 356 -5.40 -1.76 -26.57
N THR A 357 -5.19 -3.05 -26.35
CA THR A 357 -6.16 -4.09 -26.76
C THR A 357 -7.38 -4.19 -25.84
N LEU A 358 -7.25 -3.85 -24.55
CA LEU A 358 -8.32 -4.02 -23.54
C LEU A 358 -9.60 -3.18 -23.80
N GLY A 359 -9.53 -2.18 -24.67
CA GLY A 359 -10.66 -1.29 -25.00
C GLY A 359 -11.42 -1.68 -26.27
N GLN A 360 -11.05 -2.77 -26.94
CA GLN A 360 -11.57 -3.13 -28.26
C GLN A 360 -12.63 -4.25 -28.25
N GLY A 361 -12.95 -4.82 -27.08
CA GLY A 361 -14.05 -5.78 -26.91
C GLY A 361 -15.40 -5.09 -26.97
N ARG A 362 -16.13 -5.31 -28.08
CA ARG A 362 -17.53 -4.89 -28.29
C ARG A 362 -18.49 -5.84 -27.58
#